data_AF-A0A2H3CBY5-F1
#
_entry.id   AF-A0A2H3CBY5-F1
#
_cell.length_a   1.000
_cell.length_b   1.000
_cell.length_c   1.000
_cell.angle_alpha   90.00
_cell.angle_beta   90.00
_cell.angle_gamma   90.00
#
_symmetry.space_group_name_H-M   'P 1'
#
loop_
_entity.id
_entity.type
_entity.pdbx_description
1 polymer ?
#
loop_
_entity_poly.entity_id
_entity_poly.type
_entity_poly.pdbx_seq_one_letter_code
_entity_poly.pdbx_strand_id
1 'polypeptide(L)'
;MSFGISLYYYELNADPSHPLPYFHWGFISSEHPWSENNVTSYEIVRQDDLVWKCHFTRPDLVQSARFSGIIELGEFPGSTKLIDKIIRTCHPANALNEWTVTGPSGWTCATWVMKLIIDLEEQGYYNFPDGISVDNLYRTVIEKGEILRDLKGVTLVPVLPLNN
;
A
#
# COMPACT_ATOMS: atom_id res chain seq x y z
N MET A 1 6.32 14.09 -6.78
CA MET A 1 5.07 13.45 -6.35
C MET A 1 5.47 12.36 -5.38
N SER A 2 4.95 12.40 -4.16
CA SER A 2 5.31 11.43 -3.13
C SER A 2 4.50 10.15 -3.31
N PHE A 3 5.09 9.02 -2.95
CA PHE A 3 4.42 7.72 -3.00
C PHE A 3 4.83 6.85 -1.81
N GLY A 4 3.97 5.88 -1.49
CA GLY A 4 4.08 5.16 -0.24
C GLY A 4 3.21 3.92 -0.16
N ILE A 5 3.21 3.32 1.03
CA ILE A 5 2.35 2.22 1.42
C ILE A 5 1.44 2.73 2.53
N SER A 6 0.12 2.66 2.34
CA SER A 6 -0.84 2.83 3.42
C SER A 6 -1.06 1.50 4.13
N LEU A 7 -1.02 1.53 5.46
CA LEU A 7 -1.23 0.33 6.29
C LEU A 7 -2.53 0.43 7.08
N TYR A 8 -3.29 -0.66 7.05
CA TYR A 8 -4.52 -0.81 7.79
C TYR A 8 -4.43 -2.04 8.68
N TYR A 9 -4.56 -1.85 9.98
CA TYR A 9 -4.48 -2.94 10.95
C TYR A 9 -5.86 -3.55 11.16
N TYR A 10 -5.94 -4.85 10.91
CA TYR A 10 -7.10 -5.68 11.20
C TYR A 10 -6.83 -6.44 12.49
N GLU A 11 -7.63 -6.16 13.51
CA GLU A 11 -7.55 -6.83 14.80
C GLU A 11 -8.07 -8.27 14.72
N LEU A 12 -7.90 -9.02 15.80
CA LEU A 12 -8.39 -10.38 15.94
C LEU A 12 -9.90 -10.44 15.62
N ASN A 13 -10.29 -11.36 14.73
CA ASN A 13 -11.65 -11.56 14.24
C ASN A 13 -12.29 -10.34 13.55
N ALA A 14 -11.51 -9.33 13.17
CA ALA A 14 -12.01 -8.18 12.41
C ALA A 14 -12.33 -8.53 10.94
N ASP A 15 -11.69 -9.57 10.40
CA ASP A 15 -11.99 -10.21 9.12
C ASP A 15 -12.39 -11.69 9.36
N PRO A 16 -13.65 -12.09 9.13
CA PRO A 16 -14.08 -13.48 9.29
C PRO A 16 -13.32 -14.48 8.41
N SER A 17 -12.78 -14.05 7.26
CA SER A 17 -11.98 -14.87 6.36
C SER A 17 -10.52 -15.01 6.83
N HIS A 18 -10.07 -14.17 7.77
CA HIS A 18 -8.73 -14.23 8.37
C HIS A 18 -8.78 -13.79 9.82
N PRO A 19 -8.99 -14.74 10.75
CA PRO A 19 -9.30 -14.42 12.13
C PRO A 19 -8.11 -13.87 12.91
N LEU A 20 -6.88 -14.05 12.44
CA LEU A 20 -5.67 -13.55 13.08
C LEU A 20 -5.43 -12.07 12.73
N PRO A 21 -4.75 -11.28 13.58
CA PRO A 21 -4.42 -9.91 13.24
C PRO A 21 -3.43 -9.82 12.08
N TYR A 22 -3.61 -8.82 11.22
CA TYR A 22 -2.74 -8.60 10.07
C TYR A 22 -2.77 -7.13 9.62
N PHE A 23 -1.78 -6.75 8.82
CA PHE A 23 -1.79 -5.50 8.07
C PHE A 23 -2.27 -5.73 6.65
N HIS A 24 -3.32 -5.01 6.27
CA HIS A 24 -3.68 -4.80 4.87
C HIS A 24 -2.88 -3.63 4.31
N TRP A 25 -2.39 -3.77 3.08
CA TRP A 25 -1.50 -2.80 2.43
C TRP A 25 -2.19 -2.21 1.21
N GLY A 26 -2.20 -0.88 1.11
CA GLY A 26 -2.53 -0.15 -0.10
C GLY A 26 -1.29 0.55 -0.65
N PHE A 27 -1.14 0.60 -1.97
CA PHE A 27 -0.16 1.50 -2.57
C PHE A 27 -0.79 2.88 -2.68
N ILE A 28 -0.06 3.96 -2.41
CA ILE A 28 -0.59 5.33 -2.46
C ILE A 28 0.35 6.29 -3.19
N SER A 29 -0.22 7.31 -3.81
CA SER A 29 0.50 8.45 -4.37
C SER A 29 -0.18 9.77 -4.03
N SER A 30 0.59 10.86 -3.93
CA SER A 30 0.05 12.21 -3.78
C SER A 30 0.91 13.27 -4.44
N GLU A 31 0.26 14.26 -5.04
CA GLU A 31 0.89 15.50 -5.52
C GLU A 31 0.97 16.57 -4.41
N HIS A 32 0.40 16.27 -3.24
CA HIS A 32 0.31 17.15 -2.08
C HIS A 32 1.01 16.51 -0.86
N PRO A 33 1.38 17.31 0.16
CA PRO A 33 1.86 16.77 1.42
C PRO A 33 0.85 15.79 2.05
N TRP A 34 1.34 14.73 2.68
CA TRP A 34 0.50 13.70 3.33
C TRP A 34 -0.49 14.27 4.35
N SER A 35 -0.15 15.38 5.01
CA SER A 35 -1.00 16.09 5.96
C SER A 35 -2.31 16.62 5.38
N GLU A 36 -2.35 16.85 4.06
CA GLU A 36 -3.57 17.29 3.36
C GLU A 36 -4.52 16.13 3.06
N ASN A 37 -4.08 14.88 3.26
CA ASN A 37 -4.89 13.66 3.12
C ASN A 37 -5.65 13.56 1.78
N ASN A 38 -5.04 14.14 0.74
CA ASN A 38 -5.52 14.08 -0.64
C ASN A 38 -4.62 13.11 -1.40
N VAL A 39 -4.88 11.81 -1.23
CA VAL A 39 -4.08 10.74 -1.82
C VAL A 39 -4.89 9.97 -2.84
N THR A 40 -4.21 9.44 -3.84
CA THR A 40 -4.76 8.37 -4.68
C THR A 40 -4.34 7.06 -4.05
N SER A 41 -5.31 6.26 -3.61
CA SER A 41 -5.07 4.89 -3.14
C SER A 41 -5.28 3.90 -4.28
N TYR A 42 -4.40 2.91 -4.35
CA TYR A 42 -4.38 1.85 -5.34
C TYR A 42 -4.52 0.51 -4.66
N GLU A 43 -5.64 -0.13 -4.94
CA GLU A 43 -5.98 -1.45 -4.42
C GLU A 43 -6.64 -2.27 -5.54
N ILE A 44 -6.56 -3.59 -5.45
CA ILE A 44 -7.35 -4.49 -6.29
C ILE A 44 -8.44 -5.07 -5.42
N VAL A 45 -9.69 -4.74 -5.75
CA VAL A 45 -10.86 -5.19 -5.01
C VAL A 45 -11.66 -6.17 -5.84
N ARG A 46 -12.25 -7.16 -5.17
CA ARG A 46 -13.18 -8.11 -5.74
C ARG A 46 -14.57 -7.46 -5.79
N GLN A 47 -15.05 -7.18 -6.99
CA GLN A 47 -16.44 -6.82 -7.24
C GLN A 47 -17.19 -8.06 -7.68
N ASP A 48 -18.07 -8.56 -6.81
CA ASP A 48 -18.81 -9.82 -6.98
C ASP A 48 -17.89 -11.05 -7.15
N ASP A 49 -18.46 -12.24 -7.33
CA ASP A 49 -17.68 -13.47 -7.26
C ASP A 49 -16.60 -13.63 -8.35
N LEU A 50 -16.57 -12.80 -9.40
CA LEU A 50 -15.79 -13.08 -10.62
C LEU A 50 -15.00 -11.91 -11.20
N VAL A 51 -15.10 -10.68 -10.67
CA VAL A 51 -14.45 -9.51 -11.31
C VAL A 51 -13.58 -8.73 -10.35
N TRP A 52 -12.28 -8.76 -10.59
CA TRP A 52 -11.31 -7.92 -9.91
C TRP A 52 -11.15 -6.59 -10.65
N LYS A 53 -11.13 -5.48 -9.91
CA LYS A 53 -10.93 -4.15 -10.48
C LYS A 53 -9.87 -3.39 -9.71
N CYS A 54 -9.07 -2.61 -10.44
CA CYS A 54 -8.26 -1.57 -9.85
C CYS A 54 -9.21 -0.53 -9.23
N HIS A 55 -9.21 -0.47 -7.91
CA HIS A 55 -9.91 0.52 -7.13
C HIS A 55 -8.99 1.72 -6.98
N PHE A 56 -9.44 2.85 -7.54
CA PHE A 56 -8.79 4.14 -7.35
C PHE A 56 -9.79 4.98 -6.59
N THR A 57 -9.49 5.23 -5.33
CA THR A 57 -10.24 6.19 -4.56
C THR A 57 -9.32 7.35 -4.23
N ARG A 58 -9.93 8.51 -4.05
CA ARG A 58 -9.42 9.55 -3.17
C ARG A 58 -10.18 9.45 -1.85
N PRO A 59 -10.16 8.30 -1.14
CA PRO A 59 -10.82 8.31 0.15
C PRO A 59 -9.91 9.12 1.07
N ASP A 60 -10.53 9.82 1.98
CA ASP A 60 -9.84 10.30 3.15
C ASP A 60 -9.30 9.06 3.89
N LEU A 61 -7.97 8.87 3.94
CA LEU A 61 -7.34 7.71 4.59
C LEU A 61 -7.80 7.57 6.04
N VAL A 62 -8.01 8.71 6.69
CA VAL A 62 -8.36 8.80 8.12
C VAL A 62 -9.82 8.48 8.41
N GLN A 63 -10.67 8.33 7.38
CA GLN A 63 -12.04 7.81 7.57
C GLN A 63 -12.04 6.33 7.99
N SER A 64 -11.01 5.57 7.63
CA SER A 64 -10.91 4.19 8.06
C SER A 64 -10.43 4.12 9.50
N ALA A 65 -11.27 3.63 10.40
CA ALA A 65 -10.86 3.32 11.78
C ALA A 65 -9.75 2.27 11.86
N ARG A 66 -9.41 1.59 10.75
CA ARG A 66 -8.31 0.61 10.68
C ARG A 66 -7.00 1.24 10.20
N PHE A 67 -7.03 2.45 9.66
CA PHE A 67 -5.84 3.12 9.17
C PHE A 67 -4.82 3.30 10.30
N SER A 68 -3.60 2.86 10.05
CA SER A 68 -2.48 2.88 10.99
C SER A 68 -1.45 3.93 10.60
N GLY A 69 -1.25 4.18 9.31
CA GLY A 69 -0.32 5.21 8.84
C GLY A 69 0.23 4.94 7.45
N ILE A 70 1.25 5.72 7.09
CA ILE A 70 1.95 5.67 5.81
C ILE A 70 3.41 5.29 6.04
N ILE A 71 3.91 4.39 5.21
CA ILE A 71 5.34 4.24 4.97
C ILE A 71 5.68 4.97 3.68
N GLU A 72 6.49 6.02 3.79
CA GLU A 72 6.94 6.82 2.68
C GLU A 72 8.11 6.15 1.95
N LEU A 73 7.94 5.92 0.66
CA LEU A 73 8.97 5.36 -0.22
C LEU A 73 9.86 6.47 -0.78
N GLY A 74 9.32 7.67 -0.93
CA GLY A 74 10.03 8.86 -1.38
C GLY A 74 9.31 9.57 -2.52
N GLU A 75 10.09 10.19 -3.41
CA GLU A 75 9.58 10.94 -4.56
C GLU A 75 9.62 10.10 -5.83
N PHE A 76 8.49 10.04 -6.53
CA PHE A 76 8.36 9.39 -7.83
C PHE A 76 8.69 10.38 -8.96
N PRO A 77 9.55 10.01 -9.92
CA PRO A 77 9.85 10.82 -11.09
C PRO A 77 8.68 10.75 -12.08
N GLY A 78 7.65 11.58 -11.87
CA GLY A 78 6.49 11.64 -12.75
C GLY A 78 5.25 12.22 -12.10
N SER A 79 4.11 11.99 -12.77
CA SER A 79 2.79 12.40 -12.31
C SER A 79 1.96 11.20 -11.88
N THR A 80 0.86 11.45 -11.18
CA THR A 80 -0.15 10.45 -10.80
C THR A 80 -0.61 9.64 -12.01
N LYS A 81 -0.78 10.29 -13.16
CA LYS A 81 -1.17 9.64 -14.43
C LYS A 81 -0.16 8.59 -14.92
N LEU A 82 1.14 8.77 -14.66
CA LEU A 82 2.15 7.79 -15.06
C LEU A 82 2.07 6.54 -14.17
N ILE A 83 1.95 6.72 -12.86
CA ILE A 83 1.70 5.60 -11.93
C ILE A 83 0.41 4.87 -12.29
N ASP A 84 -0.68 5.61 -12.54
CA ASP A 84 -1.96 5.02 -12.97
C ASP A 84 -1.78 4.14 -14.21
N LYS A 85 -1.00 4.63 -15.19
CA LYS A 85 -0.69 3.89 -16.40
C LYS A 85 0.09 2.61 -16.08
N ILE A 86 1.17 2.70 -15.31
CA ILE A 86 1.99 1.55 -14.91
C ILE A 86 1.14 0.49 -14.23
N ILE A 87 0.32 0.88 -13.24
CA ILE A 87 -0.54 -0.04 -12.51
C ILE A 87 -1.55 -0.72 -13.46
N ARG A 88 -2.19 0.05 -14.35
CA ARG A 88 -3.17 -0.51 -15.30
C ARG A 88 -2.56 -1.40 -16.38
N THR A 89 -1.30 -1.20 -16.75
CA THR A 89 -0.66 -1.97 -17.83
C THR A 89 0.15 -3.15 -17.32
N CYS A 90 0.83 -2.98 -16.17
CA CYS A 90 1.80 -3.95 -15.66
C CYS A 90 1.27 -4.74 -14.45
N HIS A 91 0.36 -4.14 -13.66
CA HIS A 91 -0.22 -4.76 -12.47
C HIS A 91 -1.75 -4.78 -12.48
N PRO A 92 -2.39 -5.20 -13.60
CA PRO A 92 -3.82 -5.04 -13.73
C PRO A 92 -4.58 -6.07 -12.88
N ALA A 93 -5.75 -5.65 -12.39
CA ALA A 93 -6.61 -6.48 -11.55
C ALA A 93 -7.09 -7.78 -12.21
N ASN A 94 -7.16 -7.84 -13.54
CA ASN A 94 -7.65 -9.00 -14.28
C ASN A 94 -6.54 -10.00 -14.68
N ALA A 95 -5.28 -9.74 -14.30
CA ALA A 95 -4.14 -10.64 -14.57
C ALA A 95 -3.39 -10.98 -13.27
N LEU A 96 -4.14 -11.33 -12.21
CA LEU A 96 -3.54 -11.80 -10.96
C LEU A 96 -2.79 -13.10 -11.22
N ASN A 97 -1.49 -13.11 -10.91
CA ASN A 97 -0.62 -14.29 -11.01
C ASN A 97 -0.29 -14.83 -9.60
N GLU A 98 0.57 -15.84 -9.52
CA GLU A 98 1.01 -16.44 -8.24
C GLU A 98 1.67 -15.44 -7.26
N TRP A 99 2.23 -14.34 -7.77
CA TRP A 99 2.78 -13.24 -6.96
C TRP A 99 1.70 -12.29 -6.45
N THR A 100 0.51 -12.35 -7.02
CA THR A 100 -0.62 -11.51 -6.63
C THR A 100 -1.57 -12.33 -5.76
N VAL A 101 -1.21 -12.49 -4.49
CA VAL A 101 -2.11 -13.11 -3.52
C VAL A 101 -3.26 -12.15 -3.24
N THR A 102 -4.48 -12.66 -3.21
CA THR A 102 -5.65 -11.88 -2.83
C THR A 102 -5.81 -11.94 -1.32
N GLY A 103 -6.04 -10.79 -0.71
CA GLY A 103 -6.35 -10.68 0.70
C GLY A 103 -7.67 -11.37 1.05
N PRO A 104 -7.89 -11.71 2.33
CA PRO A 104 -9.00 -12.56 2.77
C PRO A 104 -10.40 -11.99 2.49
N SER A 105 -10.54 -10.65 2.49
CA SER A 105 -11.77 -9.95 2.13
C SER A 105 -11.88 -9.59 0.64
N GLY A 106 -11.00 -10.13 -0.22
CA GLY A 106 -11.02 -9.82 -1.63
C GLY A 106 -10.37 -8.47 -1.97
N TRP A 107 -9.27 -8.12 -1.30
CA TRP A 107 -8.49 -6.89 -1.54
C TRP A 107 -7.05 -7.25 -1.98
N THR A 108 -6.23 -6.29 -2.39
CA THR A 108 -4.79 -6.52 -2.62
C THR A 108 -4.10 -6.90 -1.33
N CYS A 109 -3.26 -7.92 -1.36
CA CYS A 109 -2.40 -8.21 -0.22
C CYS A 109 -1.06 -7.45 -0.29
N ALA A 110 -0.27 -7.57 0.77
CA ALA A 110 1.11 -7.11 0.84
C ALA A 110 1.97 -7.54 -0.37
N THR A 111 1.82 -8.78 -0.85
CA THR A 111 2.60 -9.31 -1.98
C THR A 111 2.40 -8.54 -3.27
N TRP A 112 1.18 -8.08 -3.55
CA TRP A 112 0.92 -7.26 -4.74
C TRP A 112 1.65 -5.90 -4.67
N VAL A 113 1.54 -5.24 -3.51
CA VAL A 113 2.22 -3.95 -3.27
C VAL A 113 3.74 -4.13 -3.34
N MET A 114 4.30 -5.19 -2.75
CA MET A 114 5.72 -5.50 -2.85
C MET A 114 6.17 -5.70 -4.29
N LYS A 115 5.42 -6.49 -5.08
CA LYS A 115 5.77 -6.73 -6.48
C LYS A 115 5.75 -5.42 -7.30
N LEU A 116 4.77 -4.55 -7.05
CA LEU A 116 4.75 -3.21 -7.67
C LEU A 116 6.00 -2.40 -7.30
N ILE A 117 6.39 -2.35 -6.02
CA ILE A 117 7.56 -1.59 -5.57
C ILE A 117 8.85 -2.13 -6.20
N ILE A 118 9.01 -3.46 -6.25
CA ILE A 118 10.15 -4.12 -6.90
C ILE A 118 10.18 -3.77 -8.39
N ASP A 119 9.04 -3.81 -9.08
CA ASP A 119 8.99 -3.49 -10.51
C ASP A 119 9.26 -2.00 -10.78
N LEU A 120 8.90 -1.11 -9.86
CA LEU A 120 9.28 0.31 -9.94
C LEU A 120 10.79 0.51 -9.77
N GLU A 121 11.43 -0.28 -8.90
CA GLU A 121 12.88 -0.29 -8.73
C GLU A 121 13.59 -0.83 -9.97
N GLU A 122 13.19 -2.01 -10.46
CA GLU A 122 13.79 -2.66 -11.64
C GLU A 122 13.67 -1.79 -12.91
N GLN A 123 12.62 -0.98 -13.01
CA GLN A 123 12.42 -0.03 -14.11
C GLN A 123 13.13 1.31 -13.91
N GLY A 124 13.78 1.53 -12.76
CA GLY A 124 14.54 2.74 -12.45
C GLY A 124 13.68 3.96 -12.08
N TYR A 125 12.41 3.76 -11.72
CA TYR A 125 11.56 4.83 -11.18
C TYR A 125 11.83 5.10 -9.70
N TYR A 126 12.47 4.15 -9.02
CA TYR A 126 12.74 4.18 -7.60
C TYR A 126 14.05 3.43 -7.32
N ASN A 127 14.71 3.74 -6.22
CA ASN A 127 15.81 2.92 -5.70
C ASN A 127 15.51 2.60 -4.24
N PHE A 128 15.69 1.35 -3.83
CA PHE A 128 15.59 1.04 -2.41
C PHE A 128 16.60 1.89 -1.60
N PRO A 129 16.19 2.42 -0.43
CA PRO A 129 17.10 3.08 0.49
C PRO A 129 18.21 2.13 0.93
N ASP A 130 19.35 2.68 1.33
CA ASP A 130 20.46 1.90 1.87
C ASP A 130 20.01 0.95 2.98
N GLY A 131 20.39 -0.33 2.86
CA GLY A 131 20.01 -1.37 3.81
C GLY A 131 18.64 -2.00 3.58
N ILE A 132 17.87 -1.54 2.60
CA ILE A 132 16.63 -2.19 2.15
C ILE A 132 16.90 -3.03 0.91
N SER A 133 16.32 -4.22 0.86
CA SER A 133 16.38 -5.13 -0.28
C SER A 133 15.06 -5.89 -0.42
N VAL A 134 14.89 -6.58 -1.55
CA VAL A 134 13.74 -7.46 -1.79
C VAL A 134 13.54 -8.46 -0.63
N ASP A 135 14.63 -9.00 -0.09
CA ASP A 135 14.59 -10.04 0.95
C ASP A 135 14.11 -9.52 2.31
N ASN A 136 14.29 -8.23 2.60
CA ASN A 136 13.93 -7.65 3.89
C ASN A 136 12.75 -6.68 3.82
N LEU A 137 12.29 -6.29 2.63
CA LEU A 137 11.20 -5.34 2.42
C LEU A 137 9.95 -5.69 3.23
N TYR A 138 9.50 -6.95 3.16
CA TYR A 138 8.32 -7.38 3.90
C TYR A 138 8.46 -7.15 5.41
N ARG A 139 9.59 -7.59 5.98
CA ARG A 139 9.86 -7.47 7.41
C ARG A 139 9.92 -6.01 7.83
N THR A 140 10.65 -5.18 7.09
CA THR A 140 10.78 -3.74 7.37
C THR A 140 9.42 -3.04 7.38
N VAL A 141 8.55 -3.36 6.41
CA VAL A 141 7.21 -2.78 6.35
C VAL A 141 6.36 -3.21 7.55
N ILE A 142 6.43 -4.47 7.96
CA ILE A 142 5.69 -4.94 9.15
C ILE A 142 6.22 -4.28 10.43
N GLU A 143 7.54 -4.19 10.62
CA GLU A 143 8.15 -3.53 11.78
C GLU A 143 7.72 -2.06 11.89
N LYS A 144 7.68 -1.34 10.77
CA LYS A 144 7.15 0.04 10.73
C LYS A 144 5.64 0.09 10.94
N GLY A 145 4.91 -0.90 10.43
CA GLY A 145 3.48 -1.04 10.66
C GLY A 145 3.12 -1.14 12.14
N GLU A 146 3.88 -1.93 12.90
CA GLU A 146 3.73 -2.03 14.35
C GLU A 146 3.93 -0.68 15.05
N ILE A 147 4.97 0.08 14.67
CA ILE A 147 5.22 1.43 15.20
C ILE A 147 4.05 2.37 14.84
N LEU A 148 3.60 2.36 13.59
CA LEU A 148 2.49 3.20 13.11
C LEU A 148 1.17 2.88 13.83
N ARG A 149 0.88 1.59 14.06
CA ARG A 149 -0.27 1.15 14.85
C ARG A 149 -0.24 1.74 16.25
N ASP A 150 0.92 1.72 16.90
CA ASP A 150 1.07 2.22 18.27
C ASP A 150 1.00 3.75 18.34
N LEU A 151 1.29 4.46 17.23
CA LEU A 151 1.14 5.91 17.08
C LEU A 151 -0.29 6.35 16.73
N LYS A 152 -1.20 5.41 16.49
CA LYS A 152 -2.58 5.71 16.09
C LYS A 152 -3.28 6.58 17.15
N GLY A 153 -3.80 7.73 16.70
CA GLY A 153 -4.47 8.71 17.58
C GLY A 153 -3.55 9.78 18.16
N VAL A 154 -2.24 9.71 17.93
CA VAL A 154 -1.27 10.76 18.32
C VAL A 154 -1.16 11.83 17.24
N THR A 155 -1.12 11.42 15.97
CA THR A 155 -1.07 12.30 14.80
C THR A 155 -2.17 11.93 13.82
N LEU A 156 -2.72 12.91 13.09
CA LEU A 156 -3.81 12.69 12.14
C LEU A 156 -3.43 11.71 11.02
N VAL A 157 -2.23 11.88 10.45
CA VAL A 157 -1.66 10.98 9.44
C VAL A 157 -0.22 10.69 9.85
N PRO A 158 0.04 9.61 10.61
CA PRO A 158 1.41 9.22 10.95
C PRO A 158 2.14 8.72 9.70
N VAL A 159 3.37 9.20 9.51
CA VAL A 159 4.21 8.86 8.36
C VAL A 159 5.60 8.46 8.87
N LEU A 160 6.10 7.32 8.40
CA LEU A 160 7.49 6.89 8.61
C LEU A 160 8.18 6.71 7.26
N PRO A 161 9.43 7.12 7.09
CA PRO A 161 10.19 6.77 5.88
C PRO A 161 10.50 5.27 5.88
N LEU A 162 10.72 4.67 4.69
CA LEU A 162 11.10 3.26 4.57
C LEU A 162 12.53 2.97 5.10
N ASN A 163 13.42 3.96 5.11
CA ASN A 163 14.77 3.79 5.65
C ASN A 163 14.75 3.55 7.18
N ASN A 164 15.84 2.97 7.70
CA ASN A 164 16.00 2.70 9.14
C ASN A 164 16.36 3.96 9.92
#